data_AF-A0A7S3RDE7-F1
#
_entry.id   AF-A0A7S3RDE7-F1
#
_cell.length_a   1.000
_cell.length_b   1.000
_cell.length_c   1.000
_cell.angle_alpha   90.00
_cell.angle_beta   90.00
_cell.angle_gamma   90.00
#
_symmetry.space_group_name_H-M   'P 1'
#
loop_
_entity.id
_entity.type
_entity.pdbx_description
1 polymer ?
#
loop_
_entity_poly.entity_id
_entity_poly.type
_entity_poly.pdbx_seq_one_letter_code
_entity_poly.pdbx_strand_id
1 'polypeptide(L)'
;RRVRAALESLLAALPGYRLVITGHSIGSALATLMIDEWLDDGTLHTLSARSQPPLLLTFAGPRVGNAAFADALDAALARHGLTLFRVVNQFDLIPRIPNPSTPGGGEWQHAGVQVWLTPESGGAVAKVCGLGELCHEAAPSFRLNMQDHTSYFGVSSAGSGC
;
A
#
# COMPACT_ATOMS: atom_id res chain seq x y z
N ARG A 1 17.88 -5.04 -7.20
CA ARG A 1 19.21 -4.56 -7.67
C ARG A 1 19.15 -3.45 -8.74
N ARG A 2 18.52 -3.63 -9.92
CA ARG A 2 18.49 -2.59 -10.98
C ARG A 2 17.80 -1.29 -10.56
N VAL A 3 16.63 -1.38 -9.92
CA VAL A 3 15.86 -0.21 -9.44
C VAL A 3 16.65 0.62 -8.42
N ARG A 4 17.29 -0.05 -7.45
CA ARG A 4 18.07 0.60 -6.38
C ARG A 4 19.22 1.45 -6.92
N ALA A 5 20.07 0.88 -7.78
CA ALA A 5 21.22 1.60 -8.33
C ALA A 5 20.82 2.84 -9.15
N ALA A 6 19.73 2.72 -9.93
CA ALA A 6 19.18 3.86 -10.68
C ALA A 6 18.63 4.93 -9.73
N LEU A 7 17.93 4.53 -8.68
CA LEU A 7 17.35 5.46 -7.71
C LEU A 7 18.42 6.22 -6.91
N GLU A 8 19.45 5.54 -6.43
CA GLU A 8 20.57 6.18 -5.73
C GLU A 8 21.25 7.24 -6.60
N SER A 9 21.41 6.95 -7.89
CA SER A 9 21.98 7.90 -8.86
C SER A 9 21.06 9.11 -9.07
N LEU A 10 19.75 8.89 -9.18
CA LEU A 10 18.76 9.97 -9.36
C LEU A 10 18.66 10.86 -8.13
N LEU A 11 18.61 10.30 -6.92
CA LEU A 11 18.52 11.07 -5.68
C LEU A 11 19.79 11.87 -5.41
N ALA A 12 20.96 11.36 -5.80
CA ALA A 12 22.20 12.13 -5.76
C ALA A 12 22.17 13.33 -6.71
N ALA A 13 21.56 13.19 -7.89
CA ALA A 13 21.40 14.27 -8.85
C ALA A 13 20.28 15.26 -8.48
N LEU A 14 19.31 14.85 -7.66
CA LEU A 14 18.08 15.57 -7.37
C LEU A 14 17.81 15.66 -5.84
N PRO A 15 18.65 16.35 -5.06
CA PRO A 15 18.60 16.32 -3.59
C PRO A 15 17.33 16.92 -2.95
N GLY A 16 16.53 17.67 -3.72
CA GLY A 16 15.24 18.24 -3.26
C GLY A 16 14.02 17.36 -3.54
N TYR A 17 14.17 16.24 -4.24
CA TYR A 17 13.04 15.41 -4.63
C TYR A 17 12.69 14.42 -3.52
N ARG A 18 11.39 14.11 -3.40
CA ARG A 18 10.89 13.11 -2.46
C ARG A 18 10.71 11.78 -3.19
N LEU A 19 11.23 10.70 -2.62
CA LEU A 19 10.93 9.35 -3.09
C LEU A 19 9.47 9.01 -2.79
N VAL A 20 8.73 8.59 -3.82
CA VAL A 20 7.40 7.99 -3.67
C VAL A 20 7.48 6.53 -4.09
N ILE A 21 7.18 5.61 -3.17
CA ILE A 21 7.05 4.19 -3.47
C ILE A 21 5.57 3.89 -3.58
N THR A 22 5.16 3.41 -4.75
CA THR A 22 3.76 3.12 -5.05
C THR A 22 3.63 1.89 -5.94
N GLY A 23 2.40 1.39 -6.04
CA GLY A 23 2.02 0.29 -6.89
C GLY A 23 0.53 0.06 -6.81
N HIS A 24 -0.05 -0.43 -7.91
CA HIS A 24 -1.46 -0.81 -8.01
C HIS A 24 -1.56 -2.33 -8.13
N SER A 25 -2.60 -2.93 -7.57
CA SER A 25 -2.87 -4.38 -7.69
C SER A 25 -1.68 -5.20 -7.19
N ILE A 26 -1.19 -6.17 -7.97
CA ILE A 26 0.05 -6.90 -7.70
C ILE A 26 1.26 -5.98 -7.46
N GLY A 27 1.32 -4.83 -8.13
CA GLY A 27 2.36 -3.83 -7.92
C GLY A 27 2.36 -3.27 -6.50
N SER A 28 1.20 -3.19 -5.83
CA SER A 28 1.15 -2.85 -4.41
C SER A 28 1.81 -3.90 -3.55
N ALA A 29 1.59 -5.20 -3.83
CA ALA A 29 2.22 -6.27 -3.05
C ALA A 29 3.75 -6.25 -3.24
N LEU A 30 4.22 -6.05 -4.46
CA LEU A 30 5.65 -5.90 -4.77
C LEU A 30 6.25 -4.67 -4.07
N ALA A 31 5.53 -3.55 -4.04
CA ALA A 31 5.96 -2.35 -3.33
C ALA A 31 6.10 -2.62 -1.82
N THR A 32 5.15 -3.31 -1.20
CA THR A 32 5.23 -3.70 0.23
C THR A 32 6.45 -4.57 0.51
N LEU A 33 6.71 -5.59 -0.31
CA LEU A 33 7.88 -6.46 -0.15
C LEU A 33 9.20 -5.69 -0.36
N MET A 34 9.24 -4.78 -1.34
CA MET A 34 10.41 -3.94 -1.57
C MET A 34 10.68 -2.99 -0.40
N ILE A 35 9.62 -2.44 0.22
CA ILE A 35 9.74 -1.60 1.41
C ILE A 35 10.33 -2.40 2.56
N ASP A 36 9.85 -3.61 2.81
CA ASP A 36 10.38 -4.50 3.85
C ASP A 36 11.87 -4.81 3.62
N GLU A 37 12.25 -5.24 2.41
CA GLU A 37 13.65 -5.49 2.03
C GLU A 37 14.54 -4.26 2.25
N TRP A 38 14.04 -3.06 1.92
CA TRP A 38 14.82 -1.82 1.99
C TRP A 38 14.86 -1.20 3.39
N LEU A 39 13.94 -1.59 4.28
CA LEU A 39 14.04 -1.29 5.71
C LEU A 39 15.10 -2.19 6.35
N ASP A 40 15.05 -3.49 6.07
CA ASP A 40 15.96 -4.48 6.64
C ASP A 40 17.43 -4.18 6.31
N ASP A 41 17.73 -3.85 5.05
CA ASP A 41 19.10 -3.55 4.63
C ASP A 41 19.53 -2.07 4.81
N GLY A 42 18.66 -1.24 5.39
CA GLY A 42 18.95 0.17 5.69
C GLY A 42 18.92 1.11 4.47
N THR A 43 18.52 0.64 3.29
CA THR A 43 18.39 1.48 2.09
C THR A 43 17.47 2.66 2.34
N LEU A 44 16.26 2.45 2.89
CA LEU A 44 15.32 3.56 3.14
C LEU A 44 15.86 4.60 4.11
N HIS A 45 16.62 4.17 5.13
CA HIS A 45 17.26 5.09 6.05
C HIS A 45 18.30 5.97 5.35
N THR A 46 19.15 5.35 4.52
CA THR A 46 20.18 6.05 3.73
C THR A 46 19.57 7.06 2.77
N LEU A 47 18.47 6.70 2.10
CA LEU A 47 17.78 7.60 1.18
C LEU A 47 17.08 8.75 1.92
N SER A 48 16.48 8.48 3.07
CA SER A 48 15.83 9.49 3.92
C SER A 48 16.80 10.51 4.50
N ALA A 49 18.07 10.13 4.71
CA ALA A 49 19.10 11.07 5.16
C ALA A 49 19.55 12.06 4.07
N ARG A 50 19.32 11.73 2.80
CA ARG A 50 19.75 12.52 1.64
C ARG A 50 18.62 13.34 0.99
N SER A 51 17.37 13.12 1.40
CA SER A 51 16.18 13.68 0.76
C SER A 51 15.03 13.83 1.77
N GLN A 52 13.88 14.30 1.32
CA GLN A 52 12.66 14.29 2.15
C GLN A 52 12.26 12.85 2.50
N PRO A 53 11.69 12.59 3.70
CA PRO A 53 11.24 11.24 4.09
C PRO A 53 10.35 10.61 3.00
N PRO A 54 10.59 9.36 2.59
CA PRO A 54 9.81 8.70 1.54
C PRO A 54 8.30 8.74 1.81
N LEU A 55 7.50 8.85 0.76
CA LEU A 55 6.06 8.60 0.80
C LEU A 55 5.81 7.16 0.37
N LEU A 56 5.18 6.37 1.23
CA LEU A 56 4.81 4.99 0.95
C LEU A 56 3.29 4.93 0.78
N LEU A 57 2.84 4.78 -0.46
CA LEU A 57 1.43 4.88 -0.81
C LEU A 57 1.10 3.84 -1.87
N THR A 58 0.29 2.86 -1.56
CA THR A 58 -0.12 1.84 -2.52
C THR A 58 -1.61 1.84 -2.75
N PHE A 59 -2.03 1.21 -3.85
CA PHE A 59 -3.42 1.15 -4.27
C PHE A 59 -3.82 -0.29 -4.48
N ALA A 60 -4.99 -0.68 -3.96
CA ALA A 60 -5.64 -1.91 -4.36
C ALA A 60 -4.85 -3.21 -4.10
N GLY A 61 -3.93 -3.21 -3.14
CA GLY A 61 -3.04 -4.34 -2.89
C GLY A 61 -3.73 -5.50 -2.18
N PRO A 62 -3.43 -6.76 -2.55
CA PRO A 62 -3.82 -7.93 -1.75
C PRO A 62 -3.02 -8.00 -0.45
N ARG A 63 -3.41 -8.89 0.46
CA ARG A 63 -2.61 -9.19 1.66
C ARG A 63 -1.30 -9.86 1.24
N VAL A 64 -0.21 -9.49 1.91
CA VAL A 64 1.17 -9.86 1.49
C VAL A 64 1.81 -10.89 2.40
N GLY A 65 1.47 -10.88 3.69
CA GLY A 65 2.05 -11.80 4.66
C GLY A 65 1.08 -12.08 5.80
N ASN A 66 1.56 -12.79 6.80
CA ASN A 66 0.80 -13.09 8.00
C ASN A 66 0.87 -11.95 9.03
N ALA A 67 0.21 -12.14 10.18
CA ALA A 67 0.24 -11.18 11.28
C ALA A 67 1.67 -10.81 11.72
N ALA A 68 2.56 -11.79 11.85
CA ALA A 68 3.95 -11.54 12.26
C ALA A 68 4.70 -10.65 11.26
N PHE A 69 4.52 -10.88 9.96
CA PHE A 69 5.07 -10.01 8.91
C PHE A 69 4.48 -8.59 8.99
N ALA A 70 3.17 -8.48 9.10
CA ALA A 70 2.48 -7.18 9.15
C ALA A 70 2.93 -6.34 10.36
N ASP A 71 2.95 -6.96 11.55
CA ASP A 71 3.35 -6.29 12.79
C ASP A 71 4.84 -5.90 12.77
N ALA A 72 5.71 -6.76 12.23
CA ALA A 72 7.13 -6.47 12.10
C ALA A 72 7.40 -5.29 11.16
N LEU A 73 6.72 -5.25 10.01
CA LEU A 73 6.83 -4.18 9.03
C LEU A 73 6.32 -2.85 9.61
N ASP A 74 5.16 -2.85 10.25
CA ASP A 74 4.60 -1.64 10.87
C ASP A 74 5.48 -1.12 12.01
N ALA A 75 6.03 -2.00 12.83
CA ALA A 75 7.00 -1.63 13.86
C ALA A 75 8.29 -1.06 13.27
N ALA A 76 8.79 -1.63 12.17
CA ALA A 76 9.98 -1.13 11.47
C ALA A 76 9.73 0.27 10.88
N LEU A 77 8.61 0.46 10.19
CA LEU A 77 8.20 1.76 9.66
C LEU A 77 8.10 2.82 10.77
N ALA A 78 7.46 2.49 11.89
CA ALA A 78 7.30 3.40 13.02
C ALA A 78 8.65 3.85 13.61
N ARG A 79 9.64 2.96 13.72
CA ARG A 79 11.00 3.32 14.19
C ARG A 79 11.69 4.35 13.31
N HIS A 80 11.32 4.42 12.03
CA HIS A 80 11.86 5.38 11.07
C HIS A 80 10.92 6.59 10.82
N GLY A 81 9.82 6.70 11.57
CA GLY A 81 8.83 7.76 11.37
C GLY A 81 8.11 7.67 10.02
N LEU A 82 8.04 6.46 9.44
CA LEU A 82 7.39 6.18 8.17
C LEU A 82 6.04 5.50 8.40
N THR A 83 5.17 5.57 7.39
CA THR A 83 3.88 4.89 7.39
C THR A 83 3.56 4.45 5.98
N LEU A 84 3.17 3.18 5.81
CA LEU A 84 2.63 2.66 4.57
C LEU A 84 1.13 2.94 4.53
N PHE A 85 0.70 3.79 3.60
CA PHE A 85 -0.72 4.05 3.35
C PHE A 85 -1.22 3.16 2.23
N ARG A 86 -2.33 2.43 2.49
CA ARG A 86 -2.98 1.56 1.51
C ARG A 86 -4.34 2.14 1.12
N VAL A 87 -4.43 2.67 -0.09
CA VAL A 87 -5.68 3.20 -0.65
C VAL A 87 -6.51 2.06 -1.22
N VAL A 88 -7.74 1.92 -0.76
CA VAL A 88 -8.65 0.84 -1.19
C VAL A 88 -10.08 1.36 -1.36
N ASN A 89 -10.78 0.85 -2.36
CA ASN A 89 -12.21 1.09 -2.53
C ASN A 89 -13.03 0.09 -1.71
N GLN A 90 -14.26 0.47 -1.35
CA GLN A 90 -15.16 -0.35 -0.53
C GLN A 90 -15.46 -1.72 -1.12
N PHE A 91 -15.72 -1.81 -2.43
CA PHE A 91 -16.11 -3.09 -3.05
C PHE A 91 -14.99 -3.72 -3.87
N ASP A 92 -13.75 -3.24 -3.75
CA ASP A 92 -12.62 -3.85 -4.43
C ASP A 92 -12.35 -5.26 -3.86
N LEU A 93 -12.41 -6.25 -4.73
CA LEU A 93 -12.15 -7.64 -4.37
C LEU A 93 -10.68 -7.88 -3.97
N ILE A 94 -9.72 -7.19 -4.60
CA ILE A 94 -8.30 -7.56 -4.49
C ILE A 94 -7.74 -7.38 -3.07
N PRO A 95 -8.03 -6.29 -2.34
CA PRO A 95 -7.63 -6.17 -0.94
C PRO A 95 -8.26 -7.22 -0.01
N ARG A 96 -9.32 -7.91 -0.44
CA ARG A 96 -9.96 -8.99 0.32
C ARG A 96 -9.31 -10.35 0.09
N ILE A 97 -8.30 -10.45 -0.77
CA ILE A 97 -7.60 -11.70 -1.10
C ILE A 97 -6.23 -11.76 -0.37
N PRO A 98 -5.83 -12.92 0.19
CA PRO A 98 -6.57 -14.19 0.27
C PRO A 98 -7.82 -14.10 1.15
N ASN A 99 -8.92 -14.75 0.76
CA ASN A 99 -10.21 -14.60 1.45
C ASN A 99 -10.14 -15.20 2.87
N PRO A 100 -10.37 -14.42 3.95
CA PRO A 100 -10.29 -14.91 5.32
C PRO A 100 -11.19 -16.11 5.64
N SER A 101 -12.28 -16.29 4.89
CA SER A 101 -13.21 -17.41 5.05
C SER A 101 -12.78 -18.71 4.34
N THR A 102 -11.66 -18.70 3.61
CA THR A 102 -11.12 -19.89 2.95
C THR A 102 -10.02 -20.55 3.79
N PRO A 103 -9.77 -21.87 3.66
CA PRO A 103 -8.69 -22.54 4.39
C PRO A 103 -7.34 -21.84 4.18
N GLY A 104 -6.68 -21.47 5.28
CA GLY A 104 -5.42 -20.70 5.28
C GLY A 104 -5.56 -19.21 4.94
N GLY A 105 -6.74 -18.73 4.53
CA GLY A 105 -6.96 -17.33 4.17
C GLY A 105 -6.99 -16.39 5.38
N GLY A 106 -7.45 -16.86 6.54
CA GLY A 106 -7.47 -16.07 7.79
C GLY A 106 -6.09 -15.84 8.40
N GLU A 107 -5.03 -16.47 7.86
CA GLU A 107 -3.65 -16.29 8.32
C GLU A 107 -3.00 -15.03 7.75
N TRP A 108 -3.60 -14.46 6.70
CA TRP A 108 -3.06 -13.30 5.99
C TRP A 108 -3.56 -12.01 6.63
N GLN A 109 -2.65 -11.07 6.83
CA GLN A 109 -2.92 -9.77 7.41
C GLN A 109 -2.32 -8.67 6.55
N HIS A 110 -3.00 -7.53 6.53
CA HIS A 110 -2.46 -6.32 5.91
C HIS A 110 -1.51 -5.62 6.89
N ALA A 111 -0.36 -5.18 6.38
CA ALA A 111 0.46 -4.16 7.03
C ALA A 111 -0.03 -2.75 6.64
N GLY A 112 0.30 -1.74 7.43
CA GLY A 112 0.09 -0.34 7.09
C GLY A 112 -1.36 0.14 7.28
N VAL A 113 -1.50 1.46 7.20
CA VAL A 113 -2.74 2.17 7.48
C VAL A 113 -3.63 2.19 6.26
N GLN A 114 -4.87 1.74 6.43
CA GLN A 114 -5.87 1.78 5.37
C GLN A 114 -6.41 3.20 5.17
N VAL A 115 -6.41 3.65 3.91
CA VAL A 115 -7.13 4.82 3.43
C VAL A 115 -8.30 4.30 2.60
N TRP A 116 -9.50 4.37 3.15
CA TRP A 116 -10.70 3.78 2.59
C TRP A 116 -11.51 4.81 1.81
N LEU A 117 -11.71 4.56 0.52
CA LEU A 117 -12.54 5.37 -0.37
C LEU A 117 -13.96 4.80 -0.41
N THR A 118 -14.95 5.66 -0.12
CA THR A 118 -16.36 5.23 -0.09
C THR A 118 -17.06 5.48 -1.44
N PRO A 119 -17.68 4.45 -2.05
CA PRO A 119 -18.51 4.55 -3.26
C PRO A 119 -19.64 5.56 -3.16
N GLU A 120 -20.22 5.77 -1.98
CA GLU A 120 -21.26 6.80 -1.76
C GLU A 120 -20.75 8.21 -2.10
N SER A 121 -19.43 8.43 -2.05
CA SER A 121 -18.79 9.68 -2.47
C SER A 121 -18.27 9.66 -3.92
N GLY A 122 -18.52 8.59 -4.68
CA GLY A 122 -17.88 8.38 -5.98
C GLY A 122 -16.36 8.26 -5.92
N GLY A 123 -15.81 7.83 -4.77
CA GLY A 123 -14.35 7.77 -4.54
C GLY A 123 -13.68 9.13 -4.29
N ALA A 124 -14.46 10.19 -4.03
CA ALA A 124 -13.95 11.54 -3.75
C ALA A 124 -13.64 11.78 -2.26
N VAL A 125 -14.24 11.00 -1.36
CA VAL A 125 -14.02 11.11 0.09
C VAL A 125 -13.21 9.90 0.57
N ALA A 126 -12.13 10.21 1.28
CA ALA A 126 -11.26 9.23 1.91
C ALA A 126 -11.40 9.27 3.44
N LYS A 127 -11.50 8.11 4.06
CA LYS A 127 -11.38 7.93 5.51
C LYS A 127 -10.08 7.20 5.82
N VAL A 128 -9.28 7.73 6.74
CA VAL A 128 -8.17 6.98 7.33
C VAL A 128 -8.74 6.07 8.42
N CYS A 129 -8.52 4.77 8.29
CA CYS A 129 -9.06 3.77 9.20
C CYS A 129 -8.25 3.69 10.48
N GLY A 130 -8.96 3.74 11.62
CA GLY A 130 -8.37 3.52 12.93
C GLY A 130 -8.13 2.04 13.23
N LEU A 131 -7.35 1.78 14.29
CA LEU A 131 -7.16 0.43 14.82
C LEU A 131 -8.50 -0.17 15.24
N GLY A 132 -8.78 -1.40 14.80
CA GLY A 132 -10.02 -2.12 15.12
C GLY A 132 -11.25 -1.70 14.29
N GLU A 133 -11.13 -0.71 13.41
CA GLU A 133 -12.21 -0.39 12.48
C GLU A 133 -12.26 -1.41 11.34
N LEU A 134 -13.46 -1.92 11.04
CA LEU A 134 -13.65 -2.88 9.95
C LEU A 134 -13.37 -2.26 8.56
N CYS A 135 -13.69 -0.98 8.36
CA CYS A 135 -13.50 -0.28 7.08
C CYS A 135 -13.95 -1.12 5.87
N HIS A 136 -13.06 -1.39 4.90
CA HIS A 136 -13.41 -2.22 3.73
C HIS A 136 -13.86 -3.65 4.09
N GLU A 137 -13.47 -4.17 5.26
CA GLU A 137 -13.92 -5.49 5.74
C GLU A 137 -15.42 -5.50 6.07
N ALA A 138 -16.02 -4.35 6.38
CA ALA A 138 -17.44 -4.22 6.66
C ALA A 138 -18.32 -4.43 5.41
N ALA A 139 -17.74 -4.31 4.21
CA ALA A 139 -18.47 -4.54 2.98
C ALA A 139 -18.79 -6.04 2.81
N PRO A 140 -20.05 -6.42 2.52
CA PRO A 140 -20.44 -7.82 2.42
C PRO A 140 -19.86 -8.45 1.14
N SER A 141 -19.43 -9.71 1.23
CA SER A 141 -18.68 -10.39 0.18
C SER A 141 -19.40 -10.45 -1.18
N PHE A 142 -20.73 -10.51 -1.20
CA PHE A 142 -21.53 -10.54 -2.44
C PHE A 142 -21.52 -9.23 -3.24
N ARG A 143 -21.01 -8.13 -2.65
CA ARG A 143 -20.88 -6.83 -3.30
C ARG A 143 -19.50 -6.61 -3.93
N LEU A 144 -18.52 -7.44 -3.58
CA LEU A 144 -17.14 -7.30 -4.07
C LEU A 144 -17.09 -7.49 -5.59
N ASN A 145 -16.29 -6.67 -6.26
CA ASN A 145 -16.19 -6.65 -7.71
C ASN A 145 -14.82 -6.15 -8.19
N MET A 146 -14.52 -6.40 -9.46
CA MET A 146 -13.29 -5.94 -10.12
C MET A 146 -13.42 -4.52 -10.71
N GLN A 147 -14.63 -3.96 -10.80
CA GLN A 147 -14.83 -2.60 -11.33
C GLN A 147 -14.21 -1.55 -10.39
N ASP A 148 -14.44 -1.70 -9.08
CA ASP A 148 -13.84 -0.89 -8.01
C ASP A 148 -12.32 -1.06 -7.91
N HIS A 149 -11.72 -2.00 -8.65
CA HIS A 149 -10.26 -2.18 -8.69
C HIS A 149 -9.55 -1.18 -9.61
N THR A 150 -10.29 -0.33 -10.34
CA THR A 150 -9.72 0.40 -11.50
C THR A 150 -9.71 1.92 -11.36
N SER A 151 -10.25 2.50 -10.29
CA SER A 151 -10.30 3.96 -10.15
C SER A 151 -10.11 4.42 -8.71
N TYR A 152 -9.29 5.47 -8.53
CA TYR A 152 -8.98 6.06 -7.23
C TYR A 152 -8.94 7.58 -7.39
N PHE A 153 -9.67 8.32 -6.55
CA PHE A 153 -9.76 9.78 -6.61
C PHE A 153 -10.18 10.33 -7.99
N GLY A 154 -11.08 9.63 -8.68
CA GLY A 154 -11.56 10.01 -10.02
C GLY A 154 -10.55 9.75 -11.16
N VAL A 155 -9.40 9.15 -10.87
CA VAL A 155 -8.39 8.78 -11.87
C VAL A 155 -8.44 7.28 -12.12
N SER A 156 -8.40 6.87 -13.39
CA SER A 156 -8.35 5.46 -13.78
C SER A 156 -6.93 4.91 -13.68
N SER A 157 -6.76 3.75 -13.03
CA SER A 157 -5.52 2.97 -13.05
C SER A 157 -5.44 2.03 -14.26
N ALA A 158 -6.53 1.87 -15.02
CA ALA A 158 -6.63 0.96 -16.16
C ALA A 158 -6.16 1.57 -17.51
N GLY A 159 -5.45 2.70 -17.48
CA GLY A 159 -4.69 3.19 -18.65
C GLY A 159 -5.45 4.07 -19.63
N SER A 160 -6.22 5.05 -19.17
CA SER A 160 -6.96 5.96 -20.07
C SER A 160 -6.18 7.20 -20.56
N GLY A 161 -4.85 7.25 -20.45
CA GLY A 161 -4.11 8.47 -20.82
C GLY A 161 -2.58 8.37 -20.78
N CYS A 162 -1.99 7.36 -21.42
CA CYS A 162 -0.56 7.34 -21.71
C CYS A 162 -0.27 7.96 -23.08
#